data_AF-A0A6B3ECR7-F1
#
_entry.id   AF-A0A6B3ECR7-F1
#
_cell.length_a   1.000
_cell.length_b   1.000
_cell.length_c   1.000
_cell.angle_alpha   90.00
_cell.angle_beta   90.00
_cell.angle_gamma   90.00
#
_symmetry.space_group_name_H-M   'P 1'
#
loop_
_entity.id
_entity.type
_entity.pdbx_description
1 polymer ?
#
loop_
_entity_poly.entity_id
_entity_poly.type
_entity_poly.pdbx_seq_one_letter_code
_entity_poly.pdbx_strand_id
1 'polypeptide(L)' 'MGRRLVPLTLDNLADLPTPCRECVFWELDSVRGGEAVAQGTAAQEKEAWLSSVLLEWGSCG' A
#
# COMPACT_ATOMS: atom_id res chain seq x y z
N MET A 1 -11.92 1.50 25.23
CA MET A 1 -11.16 1.14 24.02
C MET A 1 -10.44 2.37 23.51
N GLY A 2 -9.11 2.34 23.44
CA GLY A 2 -8.29 3.43 22.93
C GLY A 2 -7.97 3.24 21.45
N ARG A 3 -7.87 4.33 20.71
CA ARG A 3 -7.35 4.35 19.34
C ARG A 3 -5.83 4.52 19.41
N ARG A 4 -5.09 3.66 18.73
CA ARG A 4 -3.62 3.66 18.70
C ARG A 4 -3.16 3.79 17.26
N LEU A 5 -2.18 4.67 17.03
CA LEU A 5 -1.44 4.72 15.78
C LEU A 5 -0.36 3.64 15.81
N VAL A 6 -0.29 2.85 14.75
CA VAL A 6 0.75 1.82 14.55
C VAL A 6 1.45 2.11 13.22
N PRO A 7 2.77 1.88 13.11
CA PRO A 7 3.47 2.01 11.85
C PRO A 7 2.88 1.05 10.81
N LEU A 8 2.78 1.49 9.57
CA LEU A 8 2.41 0.61 8.45
C LEU A 8 3.64 -0.18 8.01
N THR A 9 3.48 -1.49 7.89
CA THR A 9 4.51 -2.46 7.51
C THR A 9 3.90 -3.49 6.55
N LEU A 10 4.72 -4.32 5.91
CA LEU A 10 4.18 -5.41 5.08
C LEU A 10 3.36 -6.41 5.91
N ASP A 11 3.75 -6.65 7.16
CA ASP A 11 3.09 -7.61 8.05
C ASP A 11 1.66 -7.22 8.44
N ASN A 12 1.37 -5.92 8.52
CA ASN A 12 0.04 -5.40 8.88
C ASN A 12 -0.69 -4.72 7.71
N LEU A 13 -0.14 -4.77 6.49
CA LEU A 13 -0.82 -4.25 5.31
C LEU A 13 -2.15 -4.96 5.08
N ALA A 14 -2.22 -6.25 5.39
CA ALA A 14 -3.43 -7.05 5.29
C ALA A 14 -4.56 -6.59 6.23
N ASP A 15 -4.26 -5.85 7.30
CA ASP A 15 -5.28 -5.34 8.22
C ASP A 15 -6.07 -4.15 7.64
N LEU A 16 -5.56 -3.52 6.58
CA LEU A 16 -6.27 -2.45 5.90
C LEU A 16 -7.52 -2.98 5.19
N PRO A 17 -8.62 -2.20 5.15
CA PRO A 17 -9.76 -2.52 4.32
C PRO A 17 -9.37 -2.70 2.85
N THR A 18 -10.01 -3.64 2.15
CA THR A 18 -9.71 -3.94 0.74
C THR A 18 -9.63 -2.70 -0.16
N PRO A 19 -10.56 -1.72 -0.08
CA PRO A 19 -10.45 -0.50 -0.91
C PRO A 19 -9.15 0.28 -0.68
N CYS A 20 -8.59 0.26 0.54
CA CYS A 20 -7.34 0.93 0.86
C CYS A 20 -6.12 0.13 0.37
N ARG A 21 -6.19 -1.21 0.40
CA ARG A 21 -5.14 -2.10 -0.10
C ARG A 21 -5.04 -2.08 -1.62
N GLU A 22 -6.14 -1.85 -2.32
CA GLU A 22 -6.19 -1.83 -3.79
C GLU A 22 -6.07 -0.41 -4.38
N CYS A 23 -6.14 0.64 -3.57
CA CYS A 23 -6.05 2.03 -4.06
C CYS A 23 -4.60 2.44 -4.31
N VAL A 24 -4.13 2.43 -5.55
CA VAL A 24 -2.74 2.80 -5.93
C VAL A 24 -2.60 4.24 -6.43
N PHE A 25 -3.46 5.14 -5.98
CA PHE A 25 -3.55 6.50 -6.51
C PHE A 25 -2.29 7.35 -6.25
N TRP A 26 -1.62 7.15 -5.11
CA TRP A 26 -0.41 7.90 -4.73
C TRP A 26 0.86 7.11 -4.98
N GLU A 27 0.74 5.79 -5.10
CA GLU A 27 1.84 4.85 -5.25
C GLU A 27 2.30 4.72 -6.70
N LEU A 28 1.39 4.91 -7.67
CA LEU A 28 1.66 4.79 -9.11
C LEU A 28 1.23 6.05 -9.87
N ASP A 29 1.76 6.23 -11.08
CA ASP A 29 1.20 7.18 -12.03
C ASP A 29 -0.19 6.74 -12.51
N SER A 30 -0.97 7.69 -13.05
CA SER A 30 -2.38 7.46 -13.40
C SER A 30 -2.59 6.39 -14.47
N VAL A 31 -1.63 6.19 -15.37
CA VAL A 31 -1.73 5.18 -16.43
C VAL A 31 -1.47 3.80 -15.82
N ARG A 32 -0.34 3.64 -15.12
CA ARG A 32 0.00 2.36 -14.46
C ARG A 32 -1.01 1.97 -13.40
N GLY A 33 -1.52 2.93 -12.63
CA GLY A 33 -2.57 2.70 -11.65
C GLY A 33 -3.86 2.19 -12.30
N GLY A 34 -4.25 2.77 -13.44
CA GLY A 34 -5.40 2.29 -14.22
C GLY A 34 -5.21 0.87 -14.74
N GLU A 35 -4.03 0.55 -15.27
CA GLU A 35 -3.67 -0.79 -15.74
C GLU A 35 -3.69 -1.82 -14.60
N ALA A 36 -3.09 -1.50 -13.46
CA ALA A 36 -3.04 -2.38 -12.30
C ALA A 36 -4.44 -2.70 -11.74
N VAL A 37 -5.34 -1.71 -11.72
CA VAL A 37 -6.75 -1.94 -11.33
C VAL A 37 -7.46 -2.82 -12.35
N ALA A 38 -7.28 -2.55 -13.64
CA ALA A 38 -7.91 -3.35 -14.71
C ALA A 38 -7.43 -4.82 -14.72
N GLN A 39 -6.17 -5.04 -14.33
CA GLN A 39 -5.55 -6.37 -14.23
C GLN A 39 -5.74 -7.05 -12.88
N GLY A 40 -6.30 -6.36 -11.88
CA GLY A 40 -6.46 -6.87 -10.52
C GLY A 40 -5.13 -7.04 -9.75
N THR A 41 -4.08 -6.32 -10.15
CA THR A 41 -2.74 -6.36 -9.55
C THR A 41 -2.46 -5.20 -8.60
N ALA A 42 -3.44 -4.32 -8.38
CA ALA A 42 -3.26 -3.10 -7.59
C ALA A 42 -2.81 -3.36 -6.13
N ALA A 43 -3.28 -4.45 -5.51
CA ALA A 43 -2.83 -4.81 -4.16
C ALA A 43 -1.34 -5.19 -4.12
N GLN A 44 -0.87 -5.92 -5.13
CA GLN A 44 0.53 -6.32 -5.28
C GLN A 44 1.42 -5.11 -5.56
N GLU A 45 0.97 -4.19 -6.43
CA GLU A 45 1.68 -2.94 -6.69
C GLU A 45 1.80 -2.07 -5.43
N LYS A 46 0.75 -2.01 -4.60
CA LYS A 46 0.82 -1.32 -3.30
C LYS A 46 1.83 -1.95 -2.36
N GLU A 47 1.87 -3.28 -2.29
CA GLU A 47 2.85 -4.01 -1.47
C GLU A 47 4.28 -3.74 -1.95
N ALA A 48 4.51 -3.76 -3.27
CA ALA A 48 5.80 -3.46 -3.88
C ALA A 48 6.25 -2.03 -3.58
N TRP A 49 5.35 -1.05 -3.69
CA TRP A 49 5.63 0.33 -3.33
C TRP A 49 5.99 0.46 -1.84
N LEU A 50 5.19 -0.13 -0.93
CA LEU A 50 5.45 -0.07 0.50
C LEU A 50 6.80 -0.72 0.86
N SER A 51 7.14 -1.84 0.22
CA SER A 51 8.44 -2.50 0.39
C SER A 51 9.59 -1.57 0.00
N SER A 52 9.48 -0.88 -1.14
CA SER A 52 10.47 0.11 -1.58
C SER A 52 10.64 1.25 -0.56
N VAL A 53 9.53 1.81 -0.08
CA VAL A 53 9.51 2.88 0.94
C VAL A 53 10.22 2.43 2.22
N LEU A 54 9.90 1.23 2.71
CA LEU A 54 10.50 0.68 3.93
C LEU A 54 11.98 0.36 3.77
N LEU A 55 12.41 -0.09 2.58
CA LEU A 55 13.82 -0.33 2.28
C LEU A 55 14.64 0.96 2.21
N GLU A 56 14.06 2.02 1.63
CA GLU A 56 14.77 3.29 1.43
C GLU A 56 14.80 4.14 2.70
N TRP A 57 13.69 4.23 3.42
CA TRP A 57 13.53 5.18 4.52
C TRP A 57 13.27 4.51 5.87
N GLY A 58 13.11 3.19 5.91
CA GLY A 58 12.73 2.46 7.12
C GLY A 58 11.26 2.62 7.48
N SER A 59 10.89 2.18 8.68
CA SER A 59 9.52 2.35 9.17
C SER A 59 9.28 3.80 9.60
N CYS A 60 8.34 4.48 8.95
CA CYS A 60 7.89 5.80 9.35
C CYS A 60 6.81 5.68 10.42
N GLY A 61 7.13 6.03 11.67
CA GLY A 61 6.20 6.00 12.82
C GLY A 61 6.89 6.29 14.14
#